data_AF-A0A1J4WC14-F1
#
_entry.id   AF-A0A1J4WC14-F1
#
_cell.length_a   1.000
_cell.length_b   1.000
_cell.length_c   1.000
_cell.angle_alpha   90.00
_cell.angle_beta   90.00
_cell.angle_gamma   90.00
#
_symmetry.space_group_name_H-M   'P 1'
#
loop_
_entity.id
_entity.type
_entity.pdbx_description
1 polymer ?
#
loop_
_entity_poly.entity_id
_entity_poly.type
_entity_poly.pdbx_seq_one_letter_code
_entity_poly.pdbx_strand_id
1 'polypeptide(L)'
;MYNTFLSKLLKVSACVAILLAGVSISYYFVISLPQQQKQERERDFLFSMRQECQKAGDKLYQADVKSLGQNSLFVPEYAYNESLNTCLYFSGYIEKGWTSKWVKDSFTNKEIISFMSSGEQVVIGSTCPSCLSNEAFNERKQELFNKN
;
A
#
# COMPACT_ATOMS: atom_id res chain seq x y z
N MET A 1 61.02 -22.22 27.94
CA MET A 1 59.75 -22.85 27.51
C MET A 1 58.54 -21.91 27.52
N TYR A 2 58.50 -20.86 28.36
CA TYR A 2 57.36 -19.93 28.46
C TYR A 2 57.11 -19.10 27.17
N ASN A 3 58.17 -18.58 26.53
CA ASN A 3 58.07 -17.77 25.31
C ASN A 3 57.53 -18.52 24.08
N THR A 4 57.78 -19.83 23.98
CA THR A 4 57.31 -20.66 22.86
C THR A 4 55.83 -21.00 22.98
N PHE A 5 55.30 -21.09 24.19
CA PHE A 5 53.89 -21.33 24.46
C PHE A 5 53.06 -20.06 24.26
N LEU A 6 53.56 -18.91 24.76
CA LEU A 6 52.91 -17.61 24.57
C LEU A 6 52.79 -17.22 23.09
N SER A 7 53.82 -17.49 22.27
CA SER A 7 53.79 -17.18 20.84
C SER A 7 52.83 -18.06 20.05
N LYS A 8 52.62 -19.32 20.46
CA LYS A 8 51.60 -20.20 19.86
C LYS A 8 50.18 -19.73 20.17
N LEU A 9 49.92 -19.33 21.42
CA LEU A 9 48.62 -18.78 21.82
C LEU A 9 48.27 -17.49 21.07
N LEU A 10 49.23 -16.57 20.94
CA LEU A 10 49.07 -15.32 20.16
C LEU A 10 48.75 -15.57 18.69
N LYS A 11 49.40 -16.58 18.08
CA LYS A 11 49.12 -16.96 16.68
C LYS A 11 47.72 -17.54 16.52
N VAL A 12 47.31 -18.42 17.44
CA VAL A 12 45.97 -19.03 17.42
C VAL A 12 44.89 -17.98 17.65
N SER A 13 45.06 -17.06 18.61
CA SER A 13 44.10 -15.99 18.86
C SER A 13 44.00 -15.03 17.66
N ALA A 14 45.13 -14.73 17.00
CA ALA A 14 45.13 -13.94 15.77
C ALA A 14 44.38 -14.65 14.63
N CYS A 15 44.60 -15.95 14.43
CA CYS A 15 43.86 -16.73 13.41
C CYS A 15 42.35 -16.74 13.68
N VAL A 16 41.92 -16.92 14.93
CA VAL A 16 40.51 -16.90 15.31
C VAL A 16 39.89 -15.52 15.09
N ALA A 17 40.60 -14.44 15.45
CA ALA A 17 40.13 -13.07 15.23
C ALA A 17 39.96 -12.76 13.72
N ILE A 18 40.91 -13.21 12.89
CA ILE A 18 40.83 -13.05 11.42
C ILE A 18 39.66 -13.84 10.85
N LEU A 19 39.42 -15.07 11.32
CA LEU A 19 38.29 -15.89 10.90
C LEU A 19 36.95 -15.25 11.28
N LEU A 20 36.82 -14.75 12.51
CA LEU A 20 35.62 -14.05 12.98
C LEU A 20 35.37 -12.78 12.16
N ALA A 21 36.41 -11.97 11.93
CA ALA A 21 36.30 -10.79 11.08
C ALA A 21 35.88 -11.16 9.64
N GLY A 22 36.47 -12.23 9.08
CA GLY A 22 36.11 -12.75 7.76
C GLY A 22 34.64 -13.15 7.67
N VAL A 23 34.13 -13.92 8.64
CA VAL A 23 32.72 -14.33 8.69
C VAL A 23 31.79 -13.14 8.85
N SER A 24 32.12 -12.17 9.72
CA SER A 24 31.32 -10.96 9.90
C SER A 24 31.26 -10.11 8.61
N ILE A 25 32.39 -9.96 7.92
CA ILE A 25 32.45 -9.23 6.64
C ILE A 25 31.64 -9.97 5.57
N SER A 26 31.82 -11.29 5.42
CA SER A 26 31.05 -12.09 4.47
C SER A 26 29.55 -12.02 4.75
N TYR A 27 29.13 -12.13 6.01
CA TYR A 27 27.73 -11.98 6.41
C TYR A 27 27.17 -10.62 6.01
N TYR A 28 27.92 -9.54 6.28
CA TYR A 28 27.49 -8.19 5.93
C TYR A 28 27.27 -8.02 4.42
N PHE A 29 28.25 -8.43 3.60
CA PHE A 29 28.18 -8.23 2.14
C PHE A 29 27.23 -9.20 1.43
N VAL A 30 27.08 -10.43 1.91
CA VAL A 30 26.26 -11.45 1.24
C VAL A 30 24.79 -11.41 1.70
N ILE A 31 24.54 -11.03 2.96
CA ILE A 31 23.20 -11.14 3.55
C ILE A 31 22.63 -9.76 3.90
N SER A 32 23.32 -8.99 4.73
CA SER A 32 22.77 -7.73 5.27
C SER A 32 22.61 -6.64 4.21
N LEU A 33 23.66 -6.39 3.41
CA LEU A 33 23.67 -5.31 2.42
C LEU A 33 22.62 -5.54 1.30
N PRO A 34 22.47 -6.75 0.71
CA PRO A 34 21.42 -7.01 -0.27
C PRO A 34 20.01 -6.88 0.30
N GLN A 35 19.79 -7.28 1.56
CA GLN A 35 18.49 -7.13 2.22
C GLN A 35 18.12 -5.66 2.41
N GLN A 36 19.07 -4.83 2.85
CA GLN A 36 18.86 -3.38 2.96
C GLN A 36 18.53 -2.76 1.61
N GLN A 37 19.29 -3.07 0.55
CA GLN A 37 19.03 -2.58 -0.80
C GLN A 37 17.67 -3.03 -1.36
N LYS A 38 17.21 -4.24 -0.99
CA LYS A 38 15.87 -4.70 -1.38
C LYS A 38 14.80 -3.87 -0.67
N GLN A 39 14.95 -3.65 0.63
CA GLN A 39 14.01 -2.86 1.42
C GLN A 39 13.95 -1.39 1.00
N GLU A 40 15.08 -0.80 0.64
CA GLU A 40 15.14 0.57 0.09
C GLU A 40 14.40 0.66 -1.25
N ARG A 41 14.66 -0.26 -2.18
CA ARG A 41 13.96 -0.30 -3.47
C ARG A 41 12.45 -0.49 -3.32
N GLU A 42 12.03 -1.35 -2.40
CA GLU A 42 10.62 -1.58 -2.11
C GLU A 42 9.96 -0.31 -1.56
N ARG A 43 10.63 0.38 -0.62
CA ARG A 43 10.16 1.66 -0.10
C ARG A 43 10.02 2.72 -1.20
N ASP A 44 11.05 2.86 -2.04
CA ASP A 44 11.07 3.85 -3.12
C ASP A 44 9.96 3.57 -4.14
N PHE A 45 9.74 2.29 -4.47
CA PHE A 45 8.65 1.85 -5.33
C PHE A 45 7.28 2.18 -4.72
N LEU A 46 7.04 1.87 -3.44
CA LEU A 46 5.76 2.18 -2.80
C LEU A 46 5.52 3.70 -2.71
N PHE A 47 6.58 4.47 -2.48
CA PHE A 47 6.48 5.92 -2.50
C PHE A 47 6.12 6.46 -3.89
N SER A 48 6.77 5.97 -4.95
CA SER A 48 6.43 6.37 -6.32
C SER A 48 5.01 5.97 -6.69
N MET A 49 4.60 4.74 -6.35
CA MET A 49 3.25 4.26 -6.64
C MET A 49 2.18 5.08 -5.92
N ARG A 50 2.40 5.49 -4.65
CA ARG A 50 1.48 6.39 -3.95
C ARG A 50 1.29 7.72 -4.69
N GLN A 51 2.37 8.32 -5.19
CA GLN A 51 2.29 9.56 -5.97
C GLN A 51 1.54 9.36 -7.29
N GLU A 52 1.80 8.25 -8.00
CA GLU A 52 1.10 7.92 -9.23
C GLU A 52 -0.40 7.66 -9.00
N CYS A 53 -0.74 6.92 -7.94
CA CYS A 53 -2.13 6.67 -7.56
C CYS A 53 -2.87 7.95 -7.21
N GLN A 54 -2.24 8.86 -6.47
CA GLN A 54 -2.81 10.17 -6.18
C GLN A 54 -3.04 10.96 -7.48
N LYS A 55 -2.04 11.05 -8.36
CA LYS A 55 -2.17 11.78 -9.63
C LYS A 55 -3.26 11.20 -10.54
N ALA A 56 -3.38 9.88 -10.60
CA ALA A 56 -4.43 9.21 -11.38
C ALA A 56 -5.81 9.42 -10.74
N GLY A 57 -5.91 9.24 -9.43
CA GLY A 57 -7.14 9.44 -8.66
C GLY A 57 -7.64 10.89 -8.71
N ASP A 58 -6.74 11.88 -8.61
CA ASP A 58 -7.08 13.30 -8.72
C ASP A 58 -7.73 13.63 -10.07
N LYS A 59 -7.31 12.99 -11.17
CA LYS A 59 -7.98 13.17 -12.47
C LYS A 59 -9.41 12.68 -12.44
N LEU A 60 -9.68 11.54 -11.79
CA LEU A 60 -11.03 11.02 -11.63
C LEU A 60 -11.86 11.90 -10.68
N TYR A 61 -11.28 12.34 -9.57
CA TYR A 61 -11.94 13.26 -8.65
C TYR A 61 -12.33 14.58 -9.33
N GLN A 62 -11.45 15.16 -10.16
CA GLN A 62 -11.79 16.35 -10.92
C GLN A 62 -12.88 16.11 -11.97
N ALA A 63 -12.98 14.90 -12.53
CA ALA A 63 -14.08 14.54 -13.41
C ALA A 63 -15.40 14.43 -12.63
N ASP A 64 -15.37 13.82 -11.44
CA ASP A 64 -16.51 13.71 -10.53
C ASP A 64 -16.95 15.11 -10.04
N VAL A 65 -16.02 16.00 -9.70
CA VAL A 65 -16.31 17.40 -9.32
C VAL A 65 -17.04 18.14 -10.43
N LYS A 66 -16.64 17.93 -11.68
CA LYS A 66 -17.29 18.57 -12.84
C LYS A 66 -18.70 18.03 -13.10
N SER A 67 -18.95 16.75 -12.84
CA SER A 67 -20.23 16.10 -13.13
C SER A 67 -21.24 16.22 -11.98
N LEU A 68 -20.78 16.17 -10.73
CA LEU A 68 -21.62 16.06 -9.53
C LEU A 68 -21.53 17.29 -8.61
N GLY A 69 -20.55 18.16 -8.82
CA GLY A 69 -20.32 19.33 -7.99
C GLY A 69 -19.53 19.01 -6.71
N GLN A 70 -18.52 19.83 -6.41
CA GLN A 70 -17.58 19.58 -5.32
C GLN A 70 -18.22 19.47 -3.93
N ASN A 71 -19.23 20.30 -3.64
CA ASN A 71 -19.83 20.39 -2.30
C ASN A 71 -20.63 19.15 -1.90
N SER A 72 -21.00 18.32 -2.88
CA SER A 72 -21.76 17.09 -2.67
C SER A 72 -20.85 15.87 -2.59
N LEU A 73 -19.55 16.01 -2.88
CA LEU A 73 -18.62 14.90 -2.92
C LEU A 73 -17.97 14.64 -1.56
N PHE A 74 -17.68 13.37 -1.30
CA PHE A 74 -16.84 12.99 -0.19
C PHE A 74 -15.38 13.40 -0.47
N VAL A 75 -14.61 13.59 0.60
CA VAL A 75 -13.16 13.76 0.49
C VAL A 75 -12.57 12.52 -0.19
N PRO A 76 -11.78 12.68 -1.26
CA PRO A 76 -11.24 11.55 -1.98
C PRO A 76 -10.12 10.89 -1.16
N GLU A 77 -10.01 9.57 -1.28
CA GLU A 77 -8.89 8.81 -0.73
C GLU A 77 -8.21 8.01 -1.85
N TYR A 78 -6.89 7.88 -1.76
CA TYR A 78 -6.07 7.20 -2.76
C TYR A 78 -5.15 6.19 -2.08
N ALA A 79 -4.99 5.02 -2.68
CA ALA A 79 -4.06 4.00 -2.20
C ALA A 79 -3.50 3.18 -3.37
N TYR A 80 -2.31 2.61 -3.19
CA TYR A 80 -1.82 1.52 -4.03
C TYR A 80 -2.14 0.21 -3.31
N ASN A 81 -2.84 -0.71 -3.97
CA ASN A 81 -3.07 -2.04 -3.44
C ASN A 81 -2.09 -3.03 -4.09
N GLU A 82 -1.13 -3.52 -3.30
CA GLU A 82 -0.06 -4.40 -3.80
C GLU A 82 -0.62 -5.75 -4.28
N SER A 83 -1.62 -6.28 -3.57
CA SER A 83 -2.21 -7.59 -3.90
C SER A 83 -2.96 -7.59 -5.24
N LEU A 84 -3.62 -6.47 -5.56
CA LEU A 84 -4.33 -6.29 -6.82
C LEU A 84 -3.47 -5.63 -7.91
N ASN A 85 -2.27 -5.17 -7.54
CA ASN A 85 -1.39 -4.36 -8.38
C ASN A 85 -2.13 -3.21 -9.07
N THR A 86 -2.92 -2.45 -8.32
CA THR A 86 -3.70 -1.33 -8.87
C THR A 86 -3.75 -0.14 -7.94
N CYS A 87 -4.00 1.04 -8.52
CA CYS A 87 -4.31 2.25 -7.79
C CYS A 87 -5.80 2.33 -7.53
N LEU A 88 -6.15 2.59 -6.28
CA LEU A 88 -7.51 2.73 -5.81
C LEU A 88 -7.85 4.20 -5.63
N TYR A 89 -9.07 4.55 -6.01
CA TYR A 89 -9.69 5.84 -5.78
C TYR A 89 -11.03 5.61 -5.09
N PHE A 90 -11.17 6.16 -3.88
CA PHE A 90 -12.42 6.20 -3.15
C PHE A 90 -13.03 7.60 -3.24
N SER A 91 -14.34 7.65 -3.48
CA SER A 91 -15.15 8.84 -3.35
C SER A 91 -16.61 8.45 -3.13
N GLY A 92 -17.47 9.45 -3.09
CA GLY A 92 -18.91 9.30 -2.99
C GLY A 92 -19.59 10.61 -3.30
N TYR A 93 -20.91 10.59 -3.43
CA TYR A 93 -21.72 11.80 -3.48
C TYR A 93 -22.89 11.70 -2.50
N ILE A 94 -23.30 12.86 -1.95
CA ILE A 94 -24.53 13.01 -1.17
C ILE A 94 -25.33 14.17 -1.76
N GLU A 95 -26.55 13.89 -2.23
CA GLU A 95 -27.47 14.94 -2.68
C GLU A 95 -28.93 14.54 -2.42
N LYS A 96 -29.72 15.46 -1.84
CA LYS A 96 -31.19 15.30 -1.69
C LYS A 96 -31.62 13.96 -1.08
N GLY A 97 -30.91 13.52 -0.04
CA GLY A 97 -31.18 12.26 0.65
C GLY A 97 -30.59 11.02 -0.04
N TRP A 98 -30.01 11.14 -1.23
CA TRP A 98 -29.26 10.07 -1.87
C TRP A 98 -27.82 10.09 -1.41
N THR A 99 -27.29 8.92 -1.05
CA THR A 99 -25.86 8.73 -0.80
C THR A 99 -25.37 7.63 -1.72
N SER A 100 -24.26 7.88 -2.41
CA SER A 100 -23.54 6.88 -3.17
C SER A 100 -22.06 6.91 -2.77
N LYS A 101 -21.43 5.75 -2.70
CA LYS A 101 -20.00 5.60 -2.44
C LYS A 101 -19.45 4.58 -3.43
N TRP A 102 -18.21 4.78 -3.85
CA TRP A 102 -17.53 3.85 -4.75
C TRP A 102 -16.05 3.78 -4.44
N VAL A 103 -15.49 2.62 -4.75
CA VAL A 103 -14.05 2.46 -4.96
C VAL A 103 -13.85 2.07 -6.42
N LYS A 104 -13.00 2.81 -7.12
CA LYS A 104 -12.64 2.57 -8.51
C LYS A 104 -11.15 2.28 -8.63
N ASP A 105 -10.80 1.55 -9.67
CA ASP A 105 -9.45 1.47 -10.19
C ASP A 105 -9.11 2.81 -10.88
N SER A 106 -8.09 3.51 -10.40
CA SER A 106 -7.72 4.85 -10.86
C SER A 106 -7.20 4.89 -12.30
N PHE A 107 -6.68 3.78 -12.82
CA PHE A 107 -6.12 3.72 -14.17
C PHE A 107 -7.18 3.39 -15.21
N THR A 108 -8.10 2.49 -14.88
CA THR A 108 -9.13 2.00 -15.80
C THR A 108 -10.49 2.65 -15.60
N ASN A 109 -10.66 3.42 -14.51
CA ASN A 109 -11.95 3.97 -14.06
C ASN A 109 -13.01 2.88 -13.79
N LYS A 110 -12.59 1.63 -13.62
CA LYS A 110 -13.50 0.51 -13.36
C LYS A 110 -13.92 0.52 -11.90
N GLU A 111 -15.22 0.48 -11.64
CA GLU A 111 -15.73 0.32 -10.29
C GLU A 111 -15.43 -1.07 -9.73
N ILE A 112 -14.91 -1.12 -8.51
CA ILE A 112 -14.53 -2.34 -7.79
C ILE A 112 -15.62 -2.72 -6.80
N ILE A 113 -16.10 -1.74 -6.03
CA ILE A 113 -17.22 -1.87 -5.12
C ILE A 113 -18.03 -0.57 -5.10
N SER A 114 -19.33 -0.69 -4.87
CA SER A 114 -20.23 0.45 -4.70
C SER A 114 -21.23 0.25 -3.57
N PHE A 115 -21.75 1.36 -3.11
CA PHE A 115 -22.86 1.45 -2.17
C PHE A 115 -23.79 2.56 -2.64
N MET A 116 -25.09 2.36 -2.48
CA MET A 116 -26.09 3.39 -2.74
C MET A 116 -27.25 3.28 -1.76
N SER A 117 -27.71 4.43 -1.26
CA SER A 117 -28.89 4.55 -0.42
C SER A 117 -29.74 5.76 -0.79
N SER A 118 -31.03 5.66 -0.46
CA SER A 118 -32.01 6.76 -0.48
C SER A 118 -32.59 6.91 0.91
N GLY A 119 -32.20 7.96 1.62
CA GLY A 119 -32.41 8.11 3.06
C GLY A 119 -31.72 6.99 3.83
N GLU A 120 -32.48 6.31 4.69
CA GLU A 120 -32.00 5.16 5.48
C GLU A 120 -32.08 3.83 4.71
N GLN A 121 -32.68 3.80 3.52
CA GLN A 121 -32.87 2.56 2.76
C GLN A 121 -31.72 2.32 1.79
N VAL A 122 -31.05 1.17 1.94
CA VAL A 122 -30.05 0.68 0.97
C VAL A 122 -30.75 0.27 -0.31
N VAL A 123 -30.25 0.73 -1.46
CA VAL A 123 -30.79 0.38 -2.77
C VAL A 123 -30.00 -0.80 -3.33
N ILE A 124 -30.58 -2.00 -3.21
CA ILE A 124 -30.02 -3.26 -3.73
C ILE A 124 -30.90 -3.74 -4.90
N GLY A 125 -30.31 -4.26 -5.98
CA GLY A 125 -31.06 -4.88 -7.08
C GLY A 125 -30.89 -4.19 -8.44
N SER A 126 -31.94 -4.11 -9.26
CA SER A 126 -31.86 -3.66 -10.67
C SER A 126 -31.23 -2.27 -10.88
N THR A 127 -31.29 -1.40 -9.87
CA THR A 127 -30.70 -0.05 -9.90
C THR A 127 -29.20 -0.05 -9.58
N CYS A 128 -28.72 -1.04 -8.83
CA CYS A 128 -27.30 -1.26 -8.56
C CYS A 128 -27.04 -2.73 -8.22
N PRO A 129 -26.85 -3.58 -9.24
CA PRO A 129 -26.70 -5.02 -9.05
C PRO A 129 -25.44 -5.40 -8.28
N SER A 130 -24.45 -4.51 -8.26
CA SER A 130 -23.17 -4.66 -7.59
C SER A 130 -23.08 -3.94 -6.24
N CYS A 131 -24.15 -3.26 -5.80
CA CYS A 131 -24.11 -2.50 -4.55
C CYS A 131 -24.07 -3.42 -3.34
N LEU A 132 -23.16 -3.11 -2.42
CA LEU A 132 -23.05 -3.74 -1.12
C LEU A 132 -23.93 -3.01 -0.10
N SER A 133 -24.16 -3.63 1.06
CA SER A 133 -24.63 -2.88 2.24
C SER A 133 -23.58 -1.87 2.68
N ASN A 134 -23.95 -0.88 3.50
CA ASN A 134 -23.00 0.11 3.99
C ASN A 134 -21.88 -0.53 4.82
N GLU A 135 -22.22 -1.51 5.65
CA GLU A 135 -21.28 -2.27 6.48
C GLU A 135 -20.29 -3.04 5.60
N ALA A 136 -20.81 -3.82 4.64
CA ALA A 136 -19.98 -4.61 3.73
C ALA A 136 -19.10 -3.72 2.82
N PHE A 137 -19.61 -2.56 2.41
CA PHE A 137 -18.81 -1.57 1.68
C PHE A 137 -17.65 -1.06 2.53
N ASN A 138 -17.90 -0.69 3.79
CA ASN A 138 -16.86 -0.15 4.67
C ASN A 138 -15.79 -1.20 5.01
N GLU A 139 -16.20 -2.43 5.32
CA GLU A 139 -15.28 -3.56 5.54
C GLU A 139 -14.42 -3.81 4.30
N ARG A 140 -15.05 -3.92 3.13
CA ARG A 140 -14.32 -4.19 1.89
C ARG A 140 -13.41 -3.05 1.48
N LYS A 141 -13.82 -1.78 1.69
CA LYS A 141 -12.95 -0.62 1.49
C LYS A 141 -11.73 -0.69 2.40
N GLN A 142 -11.91 -1.00 3.69
CA GLN A 142 -10.78 -1.12 4.61
C GLN A 142 -9.81 -2.22 4.17
N GLU A 143 -10.30 -3.39 3.73
CA GLU A 143 -9.44 -4.45 3.19
C GLU A 143 -8.66 -4.00 1.95
N LEU A 144 -9.30 -3.22 1.07
CA LEU A 144 -8.68 -2.69 -0.13
C LEU A 144 -7.61 -1.63 0.17
N PHE A 145 -7.79 -0.80 1.19
CA PHE A 145 -6.90 0.31 1.49
C PHE A 145 -5.82 -0.03 2.55
N ASN A 146 -6.02 -1.07 3.37
CA ASN A 146 -5.06 -1.49 4.39
C ASN A 146 -4.03 -2.51 3.89
N LYS A 147 -4.25 -3.16 2.75
CA LYS A 147 -3.25 -4.02 2.09
C LYS A 147 -2.24 -3.17 1.32
N ASN A 148 -1.38 -2.50 2.09
CA ASN A 148 -0.09 -1.99 1.64
C ASN A 148 0.91 -3.10 1.95
#